data_AF-A0A7W1VY47-F1
#
_entry.id   AF-A0A7W1VY47-F1
#
_cell.length_a   1.000
_cell.length_b   1.000
_cell.length_c   1.000
_cell.angle_alpha   90.00
_cell.angle_beta   90.00
_cell.angle_gamma   90.00
#
_symmetry.space_group_name_H-M   'P 1'
#
loop_
_entity.id
_entity.type
_entity.pdbx_description
1 polymer ?
#
loop_
_entity_poly.entity_id
_entity_poly.type
_entity_poly.pdbx_seq_one_letter_code
_entity_poly.pdbx_strand_id
1 'polypeptide(L)'
;MAPAEIAVTSNAVILKIHAITGWEIPEKMIARILKEQFIKKMQEGYATVNVDEIEYAFRTYGTQVKDWGKSMNLSLIDEVMTPYLLSRQEVSKMEEQKKPLMIDHKEDLSDIAMQDWYEDTAQKHKAGGKLEFLPPMIYD
;
A
#
# COMPACT_ATOMS: atom_id res chain seq x y z
N MET A 1 -16.32 1.65 2.92
CA MET A 1 -17.05 0.51 3.51
C MET A 1 -18.37 1.04 4.06
N ALA A 2 -19.50 0.42 3.77
CA ALA A 2 -20.80 0.90 4.26
C ALA A 2 -20.90 0.70 5.80
N PRO A 3 -21.63 1.55 6.55
CA PRO A 3 -21.69 1.48 8.02
C PRO A 3 -22.08 0.09 8.59
N ALA A 4 -22.98 -0.61 7.90
CA ALA A 4 -23.40 -1.97 8.30
C ALA A 4 -22.32 -3.02 8.07
N GLU A 5 -21.52 -2.88 7.01
CA GLU A 5 -20.41 -3.78 6.69
C GLU A 5 -19.28 -3.64 7.71
N ILE A 6 -19.02 -2.42 8.18
CA ILE A 6 -17.98 -2.13 9.19
C ILE A 6 -18.25 -2.93 10.46
N ALA A 7 -19.49 -2.98 10.94
CA ALA A 7 -19.81 -3.68 12.19
C ALA A 7 -19.59 -5.21 12.11
N VAL A 8 -19.88 -5.82 10.97
CA VAL A 8 -19.64 -7.25 10.72
C VAL A 8 -18.14 -7.50 10.57
N THR A 9 -17.47 -6.65 9.80
CA THR A 9 -16.04 -6.72 9.52
C THR A 9 -15.21 -6.55 10.79
N SER A 10 -15.57 -5.61 11.67
CA SER A 10 -14.89 -5.37 12.94
C SER A 10 -14.87 -6.60 13.85
N ASN A 11 -15.95 -7.39 13.87
CA ASN A 11 -15.98 -8.64 14.61
C ASN A 11 -14.98 -9.66 14.07
N ALA A 12 -14.95 -9.83 12.74
CA ALA A 12 -14.01 -10.73 12.10
C ALA A 12 -12.56 -10.29 12.34
N VAL A 13 -12.28 -8.99 12.27
CA VAL A 13 -10.95 -8.43 12.50
C VAL A 13 -10.49 -8.67 13.94
N ILE A 14 -11.33 -8.45 14.96
CA ILE A 14 -10.97 -8.72 16.36
C ILE A 14 -10.57 -10.19 16.56
N LEU A 15 -11.31 -11.13 15.97
CA LEU A 15 -10.99 -12.56 16.05
C LEU A 15 -9.69 -12.90 15.30
N LYS A 16 -9.44 -12.28 14.15
CA LYS A 16 -8.19 -12.44 13.40
C LYS A 16 -7.00 -11.89 14.18
N ILE A 17 -7.14 -10.73 14.81
CA ILE A 17 -6.10 -10.15 15.68
C ILE A 17 -5.77 -11.13 16.80
N HIS A 18 -6.80 -11.65 17.51
CA HIS A 18 -6.61 -12.67 18.55
C HIS A 18 -5.84 -13.88 18.03
N ALA A 19 -6.18 -14.40 16.84
CA ALA A 19 -5.50 -15.53 16.23
C ALA A 19 -4.04 -15.24 15.83
N ILE A 20 -3.73 -14.01 15.41
CA ILE A 20 -2.39 -13.61 14.96
C ILE A 20 -1.48 -13.31 16.15
N THR A 21 -1.97 -12.57 17.15
CA THR A 21 -1.13 -12.07 18.25
C THR A 21 -1.21 -12.93 19.50
N GLY A 22 -2.25 -13.76 19.64
CA GLY A 22 -2.53 -14.52 20.86
C GLY A 22 -3.14 -13.69 21.99
N TRP A 23 -3.42 -12.40 21.78
CA TRP A 23 -3.94 -11.52 22.83
C TRP A 23 -5.30 -11.99 23.32
N GLU A 24 -5.46 -12.07 24.64
CA GLU A 24 -6.69 -12.55 25.25
C GLU A 24 -7.87 -11.61 24.94
N ILE A 25 -8.99 -12.17 24.50
CA ILE A 25 -10.23 -11.41 24.31
C ILE A 25 -10.80 -11.08 25.71
N PRO A 26 -11.11 -9.82 26.02
CA PRO A 26 -11.67 -9.44 27.31
C PRO A 26 -12.99 -10.15 27.62
N GLU A 27 -13.42 -10.09 28.89
CA GLU A 27 -14.75 -10.57 29.29
C GLU A 27 -15.88 -9.97 28.45
N LYS A 28 -16.98 -10.71 28.30
CA LYS A 28 -18.09 -10.42 27.39
C LYS A 28 -18.57 -8.96 27.40
N MET A 29 -18.65 -8.33 28.58
CA MET A 29 -19.09 -6.94 28.70
C MET A 29 -18.04 -5.96 28.14
N ILE A 30 -16.77 -6.16 28.49
CA ILE A 30 -15.65 -5.34 28.00
C ILE A 30 -15.43 -5.59 26.51
N ALA A 31 -15.54 -6.83 26.03
CA ALA A 31 -15.45 -7.16 24.61
C ALA A 31 -16.52 -6.44 23.77
N ARG A 32 -17.74 -6.27 24.30
CA ARG A 32 -18.79 -5.49 23.62
C ARG A 32 -18.38 -4.02 23.50
N ILE A 33 -17.87 -3.43 24.57
CA ILE A 33 -17.39 -2.04 24.58
C ILE A 33 -16.19 -1.89 23.62
N LEU A 34 -15.23 -2.81 23.66
CA LEU A 34 -14.09 -2.85 22.75
C LEU A 34 -14.56 -2.85 21.29
N LYS A 35 -15.54 -3.70 20.94
CA LYS A 35 -16.12 -3.73 19.60
C LYS A 35 -16.71 -2.38 19.21
N GLU A 36 -17.54 -1.78 20.05
CA GLU A 36 -18.17 -0.48 19.77
C GLU A 36 -17.13 0.62 19.54
N GLN A 37 -16.09 0.67 20.37
CA GLN A 37 -15.02 1.65 20.22
C GLN A 37 -14.13 1.35 19.00
N PHE A 38 -13.90 0.08 18.70
CA PHE A 38 -13.14 -0.33 17.51
C PHE A 38 -13.87 0.03 16.21
N ILE A 39 -15.20 -0.12 16.15
CA ILE A 39 -16.01 0.32 14.99
C ILE A 39 -15.82 1.83 14.76
N LYS A 40 -15.88 2.65 15.81
CA LYS A 40 -15.65 4.10 15.69
C LYS A 40 -14.23 4.39 15.22
N LYS A 41 -13.24 3.70 15.79
CA LYS A 41 -11.84 3.84 15.38
C LYS A 41 -11.63 3.45 13.91
N MET A 42 -12.32 2.43 13.41
CA MET A 42 -12.31 2.05 12.00
C MET A 42 -12.87 3.15 11.09
N GLN A 43 -13.88 3.89 11.55
CA GLN A 43 -14.50 4.99 10.80
C GLN A 43 -13.69 6.29 10.86
N GLU A 44 -13.03 6.57 11.99
CA GLU A 44 -12.36 7.84 12.23
C GLU A 44 -10.86 7.77 11.95
N GLY A 45 -10.18 6.76 12.50
CA GLY A 45 -8.72 6.62 12.45
C GLY A 45 -8.22 5.72 11.33
N TYR A 46 -8.99 4.71 10.93
CA TYR A 46 -8.61 3.73 9.90
C TYR A 46 -9.46 3.81 8.63
N ALA A 47 -10.10 4.97 8.39
CA ALA A 47 -11.00 5.16 7.26
C ALA A 47 -10.38 4.89 5.88
N THR A 48 -9.06 5.10 5.77
CA THR A 48 -8.28 4.94 4.54
C THR A 48 -7.59 3.59 4.42
N VAL A 49 -7.82 2.69 5.38
CA VAL A 49 -7.18 1.39 5.49
C VAL A 49 -8.20 0.28 5.24
N ASN A 50 -7.83 -0.69 4.41
CA ASN A 50 -8.66 -1.86 4.16
C ASN A 50 -8.39 -2.99 5.19
N VAL A 51 -9.22 -4.03 5.17
CA VAL A 51 -9.13 -5.13 6.13
C VAL A 51 -7.83 -5.93 5.96
N ASP A 52 -7.42 -6.16 4.72
CA ASP A 52 -6.23 -6.93 4.39
C ASP A 52 -4.94 -6.22 4.84
N GLU A 53 -4.93 -4.89 4.73
CA GLU A 53 -3.88 -4.00 5.23
C GLU A 53 -3.80 -4.05 6.76
N ILE A 54 -4.93 -4.07 7.46
CA ILE A 54 -4.96 -4.26 8.91
C ILE A 54 -4.37 -5.63 9.27
N GLU A 55 -4.82 -6.70 8.63
CA GLU A 55 -4.27 -8.03 8.90
C GLU A 55 -2.77 -8.12 8.61
N TYR A 56 -2.32 -7.50 7.52
CA TYR A 56 -0.91 -7.40 7.19
C TYR A 56 -0.13 -6.66 8.29
N ALA A 57 -0.64 -5.53 8.78
CA ALA A 57 -0.04 -4.79 9.88
C ALA A 57 0.12 -5.67 11.13
N PHE A 58 -0.91 -6.44 11.50
CA PHE A 58 -0.85 -7.35 12.65
C PHE A 58 0.12 -8.52 12.44
N ARG A 59 0.22 -9.08 11.23
CA ARG A 59 1.21 -10.15 10.95
C ARG A 59 2.65 -9.64 11.02
N THR A 60 2.90 -8.39 10.60
CA THR A 60 4.24 -7.82 10.51
C THR A 60 4.71 -7.20 11.83
N TYR A 61 3.85 -6.44 12.49
CA TYR A 61 4.20 -5.65 13.70
C TYR A 61 3.58 -6.21 14.99
N GLY A 62 2.48 -6.99 14.90
CA GLY A 62 1.75 -7.47 16.07
C GLY A 62 2.53 -8.42 16.95
N THR A 63 3.46 -9.20 16.39
CA THR A 63 4.35 -10.11 17.15
C THR A 63 5.46 -9.40 17.91
N GLN A 64 5.69 -8.11 17.62
CA GLN A 64 6.75 -7.32 18.25
C GLN A 64 6.24 -6.55 19.48
N VAL A 65 4.92 -6.41 19.61
CA VAL A 65 4.28 -5.70 20.72
C VAL A 65 4.22 -6.61 21.94
N LYS A 66 4.80 -6.16 23.05
CA LYS A 66 4.81 -6.90 24.31
C LYS A 66 3.46 -6.79 25.01
N ASP A 67 2.73 -7.88 25.05
CA ASP A 67 1.49 -8.03 25.81
C ASP A 67 1.83 -8.47 27.24
N TRP A 68 1.94 -7.52 28.16
CA TRP A 68 2.27 -7.80 29.56
C TRP A 68 1.14 -8.50 30.34
N GLY A 69 0.57 -9.59 29.80
CA GLY A 69 -0.64 -10.25 30.31
C GLY A 69 -1.90 -9.39 30.20
N LYS A 70 -1.88 -8.37 29.32
CA LYS A 70 -3.01 -7.47 29.13
C LYS A 70 -4.00 -8.08 28.15
N SER A 71 -5.28 -8.08 28.50
CA SER A 71 -6.33 -8.37 27.54
C SER A 71 -6.34 -7.34 26.41
N MET A 72 -6.78 -7.77 25.22
CA MET A 72 -6.87 -6.96 24.03
C MET A 72 -7.62 -5.66 24.29
N ASN A 73 -7.04 -4.55 23.87
CA ASN A 73 -7.61 -3.22 24.02
C ASN A 73 -7.18 -2.34 22.85
N LEU A 74 -7.81 -1.16 22.71
CA LEU A 74 -7.51 -0.26 21.61
C LEU A 74 -6.08 0.27 21.61
N SER A 75 -5.46 0.44 22.78
CA SER A 75 -4.08 0.94 22.86
C SER A 75 -3.11 -0.05 22.21
N LEU A 76 -3.29 -1.35 22.47
CA LEU A 76 -2.50 -2.41 21.83
C LEU A 76 -2.71 -2.44 20.32
N ILE A 77 -3.96 -2.27 19.87
CA ILE A 77 -4.28 -2.19 18.43
C ILE A 77 -3.58 -0.98 17.79
N ASP A 78 -3.63 0.18 18.44
CA ASP A 78 -3.00 1.42 17.95
C ASP A 78 -1.47 1.31 17.92
N GLU A 79 -0.86 0.60 18.88
CA GLU A 79 0.58 0.35 18.91
C GLU A 79 1.08 -0.41 17.67
N VAL A 80 0.25 -1.31 17.13
CA VAL A 80 0.53 -2.05 15.89
C VAL A 80 0.22 -1.21 14.65
N MET A 81 -0.90 -0.49 14.66
CA MET A 81 -1.36 0.26 13.49
C MET A 81 -0.54 1.52 13.23
N THR A 82 -0.02 2.16 14.27
CA THR A 82 0.79 3.38 14.16
C THR A 82 2.02 3.21 13.26
N PRO A 83 2.92 2.23 13.48
CA PRO A 83 4.09 2.04 12.61
C PRO A 83 3.70 1.67 11.18
N TYR A 84 2.62 0.89 10.99
CA TYR A 84 2.11 0.57 9.67
C TYR A 84 1.64 1.84 8.91
N LEU A 85 0.86 2.70 9.57
CA LEU A 85 0.37 3.95 8.97
C LEU A 85 1.51 4.90 8.61
N LEU A 86 2.53 5.00 9.47
CA LEU A 86 3.72 5.81 9.21
C LEU A 86 4.47 5.28 7.98
N SER A 87 4.73 3.97 7.92
CA SER A 87 5.39 3.34 6.77
C SER A 87 4.60 3.56 5.47
N ARG A 88 3.26 3.42 5.52
CA ARG A 88 2.39 3.67 4.36
C ARG A 88 2.46 5.13 3.88
N GLN A 89 2.47 6.08 4.80
CA GLN A 89 2.61 7.50 4.46
C GLN A 89 3.98 7.83 3.86
N GLU A 90 5.05 7.21 4.35
CA GLU A 90 6.40 7.37 3.79
C GLU A 90 6.48 6.86 2.36
N VAL A 91 5.91 5.68 2.08
CA VAL A 91 5.85 5.13 0.72
C VAL A 91 5.10 6.07 -0.22
N SER A 92 3.92 6.57 0.20
CA SER A 92 3.14 7.53 -0.60
C SER A 92 3.95 8.80 -0.93
N LYS A 93 4.66 9.36 0.05
CA LYS A 93 5.51 10.54 -0.16
C LYS A 93 6.66 10.27 -1.12
N MET A 94 7.28 9.09 -1.04
CA MET A 94 8.35 8.70 -1.96
C MET A 94 7.83 8.52 -3.39
N GLU A 95 6.61 7.99 -3.56
CA GLU A 95 5.97 7.87 -4.87
C GLU A 95 5.60 9.23 -5.46
N GLU A 96 5.08 10.15 -4.66
CA GLU A 96 4.81 11.53 -5.10
C GLU A 96 6.09 12.28 -5.50
N GLN A 97 7.22 12.00 -4.82
CA GLN A 97 8.52 12.61 -5.15
C GLN A 97 9.17 12.00 -6.39
N LYS A 98 8.78 10.79 -6.80
CA LYS A 98 9.21 10.25 -8.09
C LYS A 98 8.54 11.08 -9.17
N LYS A 99 9.34 11.93 -9.82
CA LYS A 99 8.90 12.68 -11.00
C LYS A 99 8.17 11.70 -11.94
N PRO A 100 7.01 12.08 -12.48
CA PRO A 100 6.39 11.27 -13.53
C PRO A 100 7.47 11.02 -14.58
N LEU A 101 7.60 9.76 -15.01
CA LEU A 101 8.44 9.44 -16.16
C LEU A 101 7.94 10.34 -17.29
N MET A 102 8.69 11.39 -17.61
CA MET A 102 8.44 12.16 -18.81
C MET A 102 8.72 11.20 -19.95
N ILE A 103 7.66 10.63 -20.50
CA ILE A 103 7.71 9.98 -21.79
C ILE A 103 7.92 11.14 -22.75
N ASP A 104 9.19 11.47 -23.04
CA ASP A 104 9.52 12.35 -24.14
C ASP A 104 8.83 11.74 -25.37
N HIS A 105 7.75 12.39 -25.81
CA HIS A 105 7.16 12.12 -27.11
C HIS A 105 8.22 12.57 -28.11
N LYS A 106 9.03 11.63 -28.59
CA LYS A 106 9.82 11.86 -29.79
C LYS A 106 8.83 12.18 -30.90
N GLU A 107 9.02 13.31 -31.58
CA GLU A 107 8.21 13.70 -32.72
C GLU A 107 8.13 12.54 -33.71
N ASP A 108 6.92 12.28 -34.22
CA ASP A 108 6.72 11.19 -35.17
C ASP A 108 7.53 11.48 -36.44
N LEU A 109 8.38 10.53 -36.84
CA LEU A 109 9.24 10.66 -38.02
C LEU A 109 8.53 10.04 -39.24
N SER A 110 8.75 10.62 -40.42
CA SER A 110 8.39 9.98 -41.68
C SER A 110 9.27 8.76 -41.94
N ASP A 111 8.83 7.85 -42.81
CA ASP A 111 9.54 6.61 -43.16
C ASP A 111 11.02 6.85 -43.54
N ILE A 112 11.28 7.94 -44.29
CA ILE A 112 12.63 8.31 -44.74
C ILE A 112 13.50 8.73 -43.55
N ALA A 113 12.98 9.59 -42.69
CA ALA A 113 13.71 10.06 -41.51
C ALA A 113 13.91 8.93 -40.47
N MET A 114 13.03 7.93 -40.46
CA MET A 114 13.18 6.75 -39.62
C MET A 114 14.28 5.82 -40.12
N GLN A 115 14.40 5.63 -41.44
CA GLN A 115 15.48 4.88 -42.05
C GLN A 115 16.85 5.47 -41.66
N ASP A 116 17.00 6.80 -41.79
CA ASP A 116 18.23 7.51 -41.41
C ASP A 116 18.53 7.35 -39.91
N TRP A 117 17.51 7.41 -39.06
CA TRP A 117 17.64 7.20 -37.63
C TRP A 117 18.07 5.76 -37.28
N TYR A 118 17.56 4.75 -37.98
CA TYR A 118 17.98 3.36 -37.80
C TYR A 118 19.45 3.17 -38.13
N GLU A 119 19.93 3.78 -39.21
CA GLU A 119 21.32 3.66 -39.65
C GLU A 119 22.28 4.32 -38.66
N ASP A 120 21.98 5.53 -38.22
CA ASP A 120 22.78 6.26 -37.21
C ASP A 120 22.80 5.54 -35.86
N THR A 121 21.64 5.04 -35.39
CA THR A 121 21.53 4.32 -34.13
C THR A 121 22.28 2.98 -34.19
N ALA A 122 22.21 2.27 -35.32
CA ALA A 122 22.96 1.03 -35.53
C ALA A 122 24.48 1.26 -35.55
N GLN A 123 24.93 2.39 -36.11
CA GLN A 123 26.35 2.77 -36.12
C GLN A 123 26.84 3.13 -34.71
N LYS A 124 26.06 3.89 -33.94
CA LYS A 124 26.35 4.21 -32.53
C LYS A 124 26.37 2.99 -31.63
N HIS A 125 25.48 2.02 -31.88
CA HIS A 125 25.47 0.75 -31.14
C HIS A 125 26.72 -0.10 -31.45
N LYS A 126 27.16 -0.17 -32.72
CA LYS A 126 28.43 -0.83 -33.09
C LYS A 126 29.65 -0.18 -32.43
N ALA A 127 29.58 1.11 -32.09
CA ALA A 127 30.60 1.85 -31.35
C ALA A 127 30.48 1.71 -29.81
N GLY A 128 29.58 0.88 -29.29
CA GLY A 128 29.40 0.62 -27.85
C GLY A 128 28.45 1.57 -27.13
N GLY A 129 27.65 2.37 -27.85
CA GLY A 129 26.64 3.26 -27.28
C GLY A 129 25.39 2.53 -26.76
N LYS A 130 24.63 3.17 -25.87
CA LYS A 130 23.34 2.66 -25.38
C LYS A 130 22.29 2.69 -26.49
N LEU A 131 21.45 1.65 -26.55
CA LEU A 131 20.28 1.60 -27.42
C LEU A 131 19.23 2.61 -26.96
N GLU A 132 18.83 3.51 -27.85
CA GLU A 132 17.69 4.41 -27.62
C GLU A 132 16.38 3.75 -28.09
N PHE A 133 15.26 4.15 -27.49
CA PHE A 133 13.93 3.68 -27.88
C PHE A 133 13.54 4.12 -29.30
N LEU A 134 12.83 3.24 -30.01
CA LEU A 134 12.31 3.46 -31.36
C LEU A 134 11.31 4.64 -31.38
N PRO A 135 11.43 5.58 -32.33
CA PRO A 135 10.43 6.61 -32.54
C PRO A 135 9.12 6.04 -33.13
N PRO A 136 7.96 6.60 -32.79
CA PRO A 136 6.67 6.25 -33.39
C PRO A 136 6.57 6.65 -34.88
N MET A 137 5.85 5.85 -35.68
CA MET A 137 5.61 6.04 -37.12
C MET A 137 4.25 6.68 -37.38
N ILE A 138 4.17 7.65 -38.31
CA ILE A 138 2.89 8.11 -38.88
C ILE A 138 2.54 7.20 -40.08
N TYR A 139 1.36 6.61 -40.08
CA TYR A 139 0.80 5.99 -41.28
C TYR A 139 -0.18 6.98 -41.93
N ASP A 140 0.06 7.34 -43.18
CA ASP A 140 -0.92 8.06 -44.02
C ASP A 140 -2.07 7.13 -44.46
#